data_AF-A0A518IPR1-F1
#
_entry.id   AF-A0A518IPR1-F1
#
_cell.length_a   1.000
_cell.length_b   1.000
_cell.length_c   1.000
_cell.angle_alpha   90.00
_cell.angle_beta   90.00
_cell.angle_gamma   90.00
#
_symmetry.space_group_name_H-M   'P 1'
#
loop_
_entity.id
_entity.type
_entity.pdbx_description
1 polymer ?
#
loop_
_entity_poly.entity_id
_entity_poly.type
_entity_poly.pdbx_seq_one_letter_code
_entity_poly.pdbx_strand_id
1 'polypeptide(L)' 'MEQLKGLWRDTKYLWLGFAFASVAFAAFGSWYHLALIPCLPVCFTYFAWMRYDENGKPKNDFNGADH' A
#
# COMPACT_ATOMS: atom_id res chain seq x y z
N MET A 1 -5.51 -0.77 -13.83
CA MET A 1 -4.26 -1.03 -13.07
C MET A 1 -4.47 -2.30 -12.26
N GLU A 2 -4.30 -3.47 -12.88
CA GLU A 2 -4.48 -4.74 -12.18
C GLU A 2 -3.49 -4.90 -11.01
N GLN A 3 -2.34 -4.21 -11.07
CA GLN A 3 -1.37 -4.08 -9.98
C GLN A 3 -2.01 -3.57 -8.67
N LEU A 4 -2.76 -2.46 -8.76
CA LEU A 4 -3.40 -1.83 -7.59
C LEU A 4 -4.48 -2.74 -7.02
N LYS A 5 -5.20 -3.45 -7.88
CA LYS A 5 -6.25 -4.42 -7.49
C LYS A 5 -5.65 -5.66 -6.83
N GLY A 6 -4.51 -6.15 -7.34
CA GLY A 6 -3.75 -7.24 -6.76
C GLY A 6 -3.27 -6.90 -5.35
N LEU A 7 -2.63 -5.74 -5.19
CA LEU A 7 -2.19 -5.27 -3.88
C LEU A 7 -3.37 -5.05 -2.92
N TRP A 8 -4.45 -4.43 -3.38
CA TRP A 8 -5.65 -4.18 -2.56
C TRP A 8 -6.26 -5.49 -2.05
N ARG A 9 -6.42 -6.49 -2.92
CA ARG A 9 -6.99 -7.80 -2.54
C ARG A 9 -6.21 -8.43 -1.39
N ASP A 10 -4.89 -8.38 -1.46
CA ASP A 10 -4.01 -9.09 -0.54
C ASP A 10 -3.74 -8.30 0.75
N THR A 11 -3.81 -6.96 0.69
CA THR A 11 -3.40 -6.08 1.81
C THR A 11 -4.47 -5.13 2.33
N LYS A 12 -5.73 -5.21 1.89
CA LYS A 12 -6.84 -4.31 2.31
C LYS A 12 -6.91 -4.05 3.82
N TYR A 13 -6.71 -5.08 4.65
CA TYR A 13 -6.76 -4.95 6.11
C TYR A 13 -5.61 -4.12 6.68
N LEU A 14 -4.42 -4.22 6.08
CA LEU A 14 -3.25 -3.43 6.44
C LEU A 14 -3.51 -1.93 6.20
N TRP A 15 -4.05 -1.60 5.03
CA TRP A 15 -4.36 -0.21 4.65
C TRP A 15 -5.49 0.39 5.47
N LEU A 16 -6.54 -0.40 5.76
CA LEU A 16 -7.58 0.01 6.70
C LEU A 16 -7.00 0.25 8.11
N GLY A 17 -6.07 -0.61 8.56
CA GLY A 17 -5.36 -0.42 9.82
C GLY A 17 -4.55 0.89 9.85
N PHE A 18 -3.79 1.20 8.80
CA PHE A 18 -3.04 2.46 8.72
C PHE A 18 -3.93 3.69 8.65
N ALA A 19 -5.02 3.63 7.89
CA ALA A 19 -6.00 4.71 7.83
C ALA A 19 -6.65 4.94 9.21
N PHE A 20 -7.08 3.86 9.86
CA PHE A 20 -7.65 3.92 11.21
C PHE A 20 -6.65 4.46 12.24
N ALA A 21 -5.41 3.98 12.22
CA ALA A 21 -4.35 4.47 13.09
C ALA A 21 -4.08 5.96 12.87
N SER A 22 -4.04 6.42 11.61
CA SER A 22 -3.85 7.84 11.29
C SER A 22 -4.97 8.72 11.87
N VAL A 23 -6.21 8.26 11.79
CA VAL A 23 -7.37 8.95 12.39
C VAL A 23 -7.30 8.92 13.93
N ALA A 24 -6.94 7.77 14.52
CA ALA A 24 -6.78 7.65 15.96
C ALA A 24 -5.68 8.60 16.49
N PHE A 25 -4.51 8.64 15.84
CA PHE A 25 -3.44 9.57 16.20
C PHE A 25 -3.84 11.03 16.00
N ALA A 26 -4.66 11.34 14.99
CA ALA A 26 -5.21 12.67 14.82
C ALA A 26 -6.18 13.06 15.94
N ALA A 27 -7.01 12.12 16.40
CA ALA A 27 -7.98 12.34 17.48
C ALA A 27 -7.35 12.50 18.86
N PHE A 28 -6.31 11.71 19.17
CA PHE A 28 -5.64 11.73 20.48
C PHE A 28 -4.41 12.65 20.54
N GLY A 29 -3.84 13.05 19.41
CA GLY A 29 -2.61 13.81 19.32
C GLY A 29 -2.79 15.17 18.66
N SER A 30 -2.69 15.21 17.34
CA SER A 30 -2.76 16.44 16.55
C SER A 30 -3.28 16.18 15.15
N TRP A 31 -4.07 17.12 14.63
CA TRP A 31 -4.61 17.11 13.26
C TRP A 31 -3.55 16.93 12.17
N TYR A 32 -2.28 17.27 12.46
CA TYR A 32 -1.15 17.06 11.56
C TYR A 32 -1.01 15.61 11.08
N HIS A 33 -1.42 14.63 11.90
CA HIS A 33 -1.37 13.21 11.53
C HIS A 33 -2.32 12.85 10.37
N LEU A 34 -3.32 13.69 10.08
CA LEU A 34 -4.17 13.51 8.90
C LEU A 34 -3.40 13.68 7.59
N ALA A 35 -2.25 14.36 7.60
CA ALA A 35 -1.36 14.46 6.44
C ALA A 35 -0.78 13.09 6.00
N LEU A 36 -0.86 12.06 6.86
CA LEU A 36 -0.49 10.69 6.50
C LEU A 36 -1.50 10.04 5.54
N ILE A 37 -2.76 10.46 5.59
CA ILE A 37 -3.84 9.92 4.75
C ILE A 37 -3.54 10.09 3.25
N PRO A 38 -3.16 11.28 2.73
CA PRO A 38 -2.76 11.43 1.34
C PRO A 38 -1.39 10.82 1.01
N CYS A 39 -0.54 10.53 2.00
CA CYS A 39 0.75 9.85 1.79
C CYS A 39 0.58 8.34 1.56
N LEU A 40 -0.40 7.71 2.22
CA LEU A 40 -0.71 6.28 2.06
C LEU A 40 -0.92 5.84 0.59
N PRO A 41 -1.73 6.52 -0.25
CA PRO A 41 -1.90 6.11 -1.65
C PRO A 41 -0.61 6.23 -2.47
N VAL A 42 0.32 7.13 -2.13
CA VAL A 42 1.63 7.20 -2.80
C VAL A 42 2.42 5.93 -2.53
N CYS A 43 2.55 5.53 -1.26
CA CYS A 43 3.18 4.27 -0.89
C CYS A 43 2.45 3.07 -1.50
N PHE A 44 1.11 3.10 -1.52
CA PHE A 44 0.28 2.05 -2.10
C PHE A 44 0.61 1.82 -3.58
N THR A 45 0.66 2.89 -4.37
CA THR A 45 0.96 2.80 -5.80
C THR A 45 2.37 2.28 -6.07
N TYR A 46 3.35 2.74 -5.28
CA TYR A 46 4.73 2.27 -5.35
C TYR A 46 4.85 0.76 -5.08
N PHE A 47 4.27 0.28 -3.98
CA PHE A 47 4.29 -1.15 -3.65
C PHE A 47 3.54 -1.99 -4.68
N ALA A 48 2.42 -1.49 -5.22
CA ALA A 48 1.68 -2.20 -6.24
C ALA A 48 2.50 -2.39 -7.52
N TRP A 49 3.19 -1.34 -7.96
CA TRP A 49 4.09 -1.37 -9.12
C TRP A 49 5.30 -2.28 -8.94
N MET A 50 5.87 -2.27 -7.74
CA MET A 50 7.03 -3.11 -7.45
C MET A 50 6.65 -4.58 -7.37
N ARG A 51 5.55 -4.90 -6.67
CA ARG A 51 5.18 -6.27 -6.30
C ARG A 51 4.36 -7.01 -7.36
N TYR A 52 3.57 -6.32 -8.17
CA TYR A 52 2.62 -6.94 -9.10
C TYR A 52 2.94 -6.63 -10.57
N ASP A 53 2.69 -7.60 -11.44
CA ASP A 53 2.78 -7.46 -12.89
C ASP A 53 1.52 -6.80 -13.50
N GLU A 54 1.51 -6.64 -14.82
CA GLU A 54 0.38 -6.02 -15.55
C GLU A 54 -0.94 -6.77 -15.38
N ASN A 55 -0.90 -8.06 -14.99
CA ASN A 55 -2.06 -8.90 -14.75
C ASN A 55 -2.49 -8.93 -13.27
N GLY A 56 -1.86 -8.10 -12.42
CA GLY A 56 -2.15 -8.05 -10.99
C GLY A 56 -1.73 -9.33 -10.24
N LYS A 57 -0.81 -10.11 -10.80
CA LYS A 57 -0.20 -11.27 -10.13
C LYS A 57 1.11 -10.85 -9.47
N PRO A 58 1.49 -11.47 -8.34
CA PRO A 58 2.78 -11.22 -7.72
C PRO A 58 3.88 -11.51 -8.73
N LYS A 59 4.84 -10.59 -8.89
CA LYS A 59 6.07 -10.88 -9.62
C LYS A 59 6.77 -12.03 -8.89
N ASN A 60 7.06 -13.10 -9.62
CA ASN A 60 7.79 -14.27 -9.11
C ASN A 60 9.27 -13.91 -8.92
N ASP A 61 9.57 -13.01 -8.00
CA ASP A 61 10.95 -12.59 -7.74
C ASP A 61 11.53 -13.35 -6.54
N PHE A 62 11.43 -14.68 -6.60
CA PHE A 62 12.07 -15.60 -5.67
C PHE A 62 12.99 -16.58 -6.41
N ASN A 63 13.68 -16.10 -7.44
CA ASN A 63 14.95 -16.68 -7.90
C ASN A 63 15.72 -15.62 -8.68
N GLY A 64 16.91 -15.26 -8.19
CA GLY A 64 17.88 -14.47 -8.96
C GLY A 64 18.36 -15.21 -10.22
N ALA A 65 19.17 -14.50 -11.02
CA ALA A 65 19.63 -14.77 -12.40
C ALA A 65 18.64 -14.27 -13.45
N ASP A 66 18.87 -13.11 -14.06
CA ASP A 66 19.92 -12.89 -15.06
C ASP A 66 20.03 -11.38 -15.33
N HIS A 67 21.28 -10.92 -15.39
CA HIS A 67 21.73 -9.60 -15.79
C HIS A 67 22.31 -9.72 -17.19
#